data_AF-A0A966XDJ9-F1
#
_entry.id   AF-A0A966XDJ9-F1
#
_cell.length_a   1.000
_cell.length_b   1.000
_cell.length_c   1.000
_cell.angle_alpha   90.00
_cell.angle_beta   90.00
_cell.angle_gamma   90.00
#
_symmetry.space_group_name_H-M   'P 1'
#
loop_
_entity.id
_entity.type
_entity.pdbx_description
1 polymer ?
#
loop_
_entity_poly.entity_id
_entity_poly.type
_entity_poly.pdbx_seq_one_letter_code
_entity_poly.pdbx_strand_id
1 'polypeptide(L)'
;MLKGKRVLVSADCFPSLHFLLTGLAGKMGFTLHTVPLSEGKPWVEADDFLAAWGRDVGLALLTWVTSTASARIDLEPLVAHGREMGSMIGVDITQAAGLIPFDATNPKVDFVVSTSLKWMCGTPGAGILHVDKTLALELEPEGRGWFSQNNPFSWDLDKFEYSPDIRRFDSGTPGSVAALASLPALKWHSEQNHSDLAAWNRKLVDRIIKRADALNLPLHSPRDAEKRGGSVMLRFPDKPEASAVVGALGVEGYSVDFRGPLMRLSPGNVTEEATIDTVFDIAEQTINRRRRRYAGRGDQMRVTTQGEEISMTPSGILGALGEMLLSGEVKVVDCTATLGPNTPILRLPKDFAKNTPKVEIHKISEYDADGPFFAWNWMKLGEHSGTHFDAPHHWISGKDFEDGYTDTMDMQRIIAPVNVIDCSAESAKDPDFLLTPEHVKAWEAQHGEINPGEWVVMRTDWDKRSHDEELFLNDDPDPYEDGSHSPGPTTECIDYLLSKGIVGWGSQCIGTDAGMAGKFSPPYPAHNYLHRDNCFGLASLANLDQLPPKGAILMAAPLKIEQGTGSPIRALALVPHA
;
A
#
# COMPACT_ATOMS: atom_id res chain seq x y z
N MET A 1 3.27 -38.06 28.08
CA MET A 1 3.30 -38.53 26.67
C MET A 1 4.42 -37.92 25.83
N LEU A 2 4.70 -36.61 25.89
CA LEU A 2 5.64 -35.96 24.96
C LEU A 2 7.12 -35.90 25.41
N LYS A 3 7.41 -36.19 26.68
CA LYS A 3 8.78 -36.13 27.21
C LYS A 3 9.70 -37.11 26.47
N GLY A 4 10.82 -36.60 25.93
CA GLY A 4 11.79 -37.36 25.12
C GLY A 4 11.31 -37.71 23.72
N LYS A 5 10.15 -37.19 23.28
CA LYS A 5 9.59 -37.40 21.94
C LYS A 5 9.69 -36.12 21.11
N ARG A 6 9.45 -36.25 19.80
CA ARG A 6 9.29 -35.11 18.89
C ARG A 6 7.83 -34.68 18.76
N VAL A 7 7.63 -33.39 18.62
CA VAL A 7 6.37 -32.79 18.15
C VAL A 7 6.61 -32.30 16.73
N LEU A 8 5.80 -32.77 15.78
CA LEU A 8 5.96 -32.50 14.35
C LEU A 8 4.94 -31.46 13.88
N VAL A 9 5.42 -30.41 13.22
CA VAL A 9 4.61 -29.36 12.55
C VAL A 9 5.20 -29.02 11.19
N SER A 10 4.41 -28.46 10.29
CA SER A 10 4.89 -27.95 9.00
C SER A 10 5.43 -26.53 9.14
N ALA A 11 6.41 -26.13 8.32
CA ALA A 11 6.99 -24.78 8.32
C ALA A 11 6.00 -23.69 7.90
N ASP A 12 4.93 -24.06 7.21
CA ASP A 12 3.84 -23.18 6.77
C ASP A 12 2.62 -23.20 7.71
N CYS A 13 2.73 -23.83 8.88
CA CYS A 13 1.73 -23.69 9.93
C CYS A 13 1.72 -22.27 10.48
N PHE A 14 0.62 -21.86 11.10
CA PHE A 14 0.47 -20.46 11.50
C PHE A 14 1.49 -20.08 12.59
N PRO A 15 2.08 -18.86 12.58
CA PRO A 15 3.13 -18.47 13.51
C PRO A 15 2.80 -18.68 15.00
N SER A 16 1.53 -18.55 15.40
CA SER A 16 1.11 -18.81 16.78
C SER A 16 1.43 -20.23 17.25
N LEU A 17 1.36 -21.25 16.37
CA LEU A 17 1.74 -22.62 16.71
C LEU A 17 3.24 -22.72 16.95
N HIS A 18 4.06 -22.09 16.10
CA HIS A 18 5.52 -22.05 16.28
C HIS A 18 5.90 -21.39 17.60
N PHE A 19 5.35 -20.21 17.90
CA PHE A 19 5.66 -19.48 19.12
C PHE A 19 5.27 -20.27 20.37
N LEU A 20 4.06 -20.85 20.37
CA LEU A 20 3.56 -21.65 21.48
C LEU A 20 4.43 -22.89 21.72
N LEU A 21 4.63 -23.71 20.68
CA LEU A 21 5.33 -24.99 20.81
C LEU A 21 6.82 -24.80 21.12
N THR A 22 7.47 -23.77 20.57
CA THR A 22 8.86 -23.44 20.90
C THR A 22 8.99 -23.07 22.38
N GLY A 23 8.06 -22.26 22.91
CA GLY A 23 8.05 -21.88 24.33
C GLY A 23 7.73 -23.04 25.28
N LEU A 24 6.95 -24.03 24.82
CA LEU A 24 6.57 -25.20 25.62
C LEU A 24 7.58 -26.35 25.56
N ALA A 25 8.39 -26.45 24.50
CA ALA A 25 9.31 -27.58 24.26
C ALA A 25 10.19 -27.90 25.47
N GLY A 26 10.89 -26.90 26.02
CA GLY A 26 11.75 -27.08 27.19
C GLY A 26 11.00 -27.45 28.47
N LYS A 27 9.78 -26.90 28.67
CA LYS A 27 8.97 -27.15 29.87
C LYS A 27 8.36 -28.55 29.87
N MET A 28 7.89 -29.00 28.71
CA MET A 28 7.22 -30.29 28.54
C MET A 28 8.19 -31.41 28.13
N GLY A 29 9.47 -31.08 27.88
CA GLY A 29 10.55 -32.02 27.62
C GLY A 29 10.48 -32.70 26.25
N PHE A 30 9.85 -32.08 25.25
CA PHE A 30 9.81 -32.57 23.87
C PHE A 30 10.77 -31.76 22.97
N THR A 31 11.09 -32.28 21.79
CA THR A 31 11.78 -31.52 20.73
C THR A 31 10.81 -31.11 19.65
N LEU A 32 10.69 -29.82 19.36
CA LEU A 32 9.91 -29.35 18.22
C LEU A 32 10.68 -29.64 16.93
N HIS A 33 10.03 -30.32 15.99
CA HIS A 33 10.55 -30.53 14.65
C HIS A 33 9.62 -29.85 13.64
N THR A 34 10.18 -28.91 12.89
CA THR A 34 9.48 -28.21 11.83
C THR A 34 9.91 -28.80 10.49
N VAL A 35 8.96 -29.40 9.76
CA VAL A 35 9.19 -29.92 8.41
C VAL A 35 9.38 -28.74 7.46
N PRO A 36 10.54 -28.58 6.81
CA PRO A 36 10.81 -27.44 5.94
C PRO A 36 9.99 -27.51 4.65
N LEU A 37 9.84 -26.36 3.98
CA LEU A 37 9.38 -26.34 2.60
C LEU A 37 10.50 -26.87 1.70
N SER A 38 10.15 -27.71 0.73
CA SER A 38 11.04 -28.08 -0.36
C SER A 38 11.42 -26.85 -1.21
N GLU A 39 12.60 -26.88 -1.83
CA GLU A 39 13.11 -25.74 -2.60
C GLU A 39 12.14 -25.32 -3.71
N GLY A 40 11.83 -24.02 -3.77
CA GLY A 40 10.88 -23.46 -4.73
C GLY A 40 9.41 -23.82 -4.48
N LYS A 41 9.10 -24.58 -3.42
CA LYS A 41 7.73 -24.97 -3.10
C LYS A 41 7.02 -23.93 -2.21
N PRO A 42 5.76 -23.61 -2.51
CA PRO A 42 4.93 -22.66 -1.74
C PRO A 42 4.37 -23.18 -0.40
N TRP A 43 4.36 -24.49 -0.18
CA TRP A 43 3.88 -25.16 1.05
C TRP A 43 4.69 -26.43 1.31
N VAL A 44 4.52 -27.04 2.49
CA VAL A 44 5.09 -28.36 2.82
C VAL A 44 4.25 -29.45 2.15
N GLU A 45 4.87 -30.27 1.31
CA GLU A 45 4.19 -31.39 0.64
C GLU A 45 3.94 -32.54 1.62
N ALA A 46 2.88 -33.32 1.39
CA ALA A 46 2.51 -34.43 2.28
C ALA A 46 3.64 -35.49 2.40
N ASP A 47 4.35 -35.76 1.31
CA ASP A 47 5.48 -36.71 1.28
C ASP A 47 6.64 -36.25 2.16
N ASP A 48 6.97 -34.95 2.16
CA ASP A 48 8.00 -34.37 3.02
C ASP A 48 7.61 -34.53 4.51
N PHE A 49 6.32 -34.33 4.81
CA PHE A 49 5.80 -34.51 6.16
C PHE A 49 5.84 -35.97 6.62
N LEU A 50 5.42 -36.91 5.76
CA LEU A 50 5.47 -38.35 6.02
C LEU A 50 6.91 -38.83 6.24
N ALA A 51 7.86 -38.37 5.42
CA ALA A 51 9.28 -38.71 5.54
C ALA A 51 9.89 -38.27 6.88
N ALA A 52 9.41 -37.17 7.45
CA ALA A 52 9.87 -36.67 8.74
C ALA A 52 9.18 -37.34 9.96
N TRP A 53 8.13 -38.14 9.73
CA TRP A 53 7.26 -38.71 10.75
C TRP A 53 7.65 -40.16 11.13
N GLY A 54 8.60 -40.29 12.06
CA GLY A 54 9.00 -41.58 12.63
C GLY A 54 8.29 -41.97 13.94
N ARG A 55 8.62 -43.16 14.49
CA ARG A 55 8.11 -43.67 15.79
C ARG A 55 8.56 -42.86 17.02
N ASP A 56 9.53 -41.96 16.83
CA ASP A 56 10.00 -40.99 17.81
C ASP A 56 9.08 -39.76 17.93
N VAL A 57 8.11 -39.59 17.02
CA VAL A 57 7.10 -38.53 17.06
C VAL A 57 5.99 -38.91 18.04
N GLY A 58 5.83 -38.12 19.10
CA GLY A 58 4.76 -38.30 20.09
C GLY A 58 3.47 -37.59 19.69
N LEU A 59 3.58 -36.48 18.95
CA LEU A 59 2.46 -35.70 18.43
C LEU A 59 2.79 -35.16 17.05
N ALA A 60 1.91 -35.37 16.09
CA ALA A 60 1.89 -34.63 14.84
C ALA A 60 0.69 -33.68 14.85
N LEU A 61 0.96 -32.39 14.65
CA LEU A 61 -0.06 -31.36 14.54
C LEU A 61 -0.14 -30.92 13.07
N LEU A 62 -1.17 -31.40 12.39
CA LEU A 62 -1.39 -31.22 10.97
C LEU A 62 -2.10 -29.88 10.72
N THR A 63 -1.59 -29.08 9.79
CA THR A 63 -2.30 -27.88 9.31
C THR A 63 -3.15 -28.28 8.10
N TRP A 64 -4.47 -28.36 8.26
CA TRP A 64 -5.33 -28.89 7.21
C TRP A 64 -5.35 -28.00 5.97
N VAL A 65 -5.41 -26.68 6.18
CA VAL A 65 -5.31 -25.67 5.12
C VAL A 65 -4.32 -24.59 5.53
N THR A 66 -3.29 -24.36 4.71
CA THR A 66 -2.22 -23.42 5.02
C THR A 66 -2.70 -21.97 4.88
N SER A 67 -2.31 -21.09 5.80
CA SER A 67 -2.72 -19.67 5.72
C SER A 67 -1.95 -18.85 4.68
N THR A 68 -0.82 -19.40 4.20
CA THR A 68 0.17 -18.76 3.35
C THR A 68 -0.08 -19.04 1.88
N ALA A 69 -0.59 -20.23 1.55
CA ALA A 69 -0.86 -20.63 0.17
C ALA A 69 -2.26 -21.22 -0.02
N SER A 70 -3.06 -21.37 1.04
CA SER A 70 -4.35 -22.06 1.00
C SER A 70 -4.26 -23.50 0.50
N ALA A 71 -3.09 -24.13 0.56
CA ALA A 71 -2.95 -25.53 0.17
C ALA A 71 -3.64 -26.42 1.21
N ARG A 72 -4.40 -27.41 0.74
CA ARG A 72 -5.13 -28.36 1.56
C ARG A 72 -4.47 -29.72 1.48
N ILE A 73 -4.16 -30.29 2.64
CA ILE A 73 -3.62 -31.66 2.73
C ILE A 73 -4.75 -32.69 2.73
N ASP A 74 -4.47 -33.86 2.18
CA ASP A 74 -5.31 -35.06 2.33
C ASP A 74 -4.97 -35.76 3.64
N LEU A 75 -5.93 -35.83 4.55
CA LEU A 75 -5.70 -36.34 5.90
C LEU A 75 -5.65 -37.86 5.98
N GLU A 76 -6.32 -38.58 5.08
CA GLU A 76 -6.43 -40.04 5.16
C GLU A 76 -5.06 -40.76 5.21
N PRO A 77 -4.12 -40.52 4.27
CA PRO A 77 -2.80 -41.15 4.32
C PRO A 77 -1.96 -40.71 5.53
N LEU A 78 -2.07 -39.43 5.93
CA LEU A 78 -1.34 -38.89 7.08
C LEU A 78 -1.82 -39.49 8.40
N VAL A 79 -3.14 -39.67 8.56
CA VAL A 79 -3.72 -40.30 9.74
C VAL A 79 -3.33 -41.77 9.79
N ALA A 80 -3.46 -42.51 8.69
CA ALA A 80 -3.05 -43.91 8.62
C ALA A 80 -1.58 -44.11 9.04
N HIS A 81 -0.67 -43.29 8.48
CA HIS A 81 0.75 -43.29 8.84
C HIS A 81 0.98 -42.97 10.32
N GLY A 82 0.34 -41.92 10.83
CA GLY A 82 0.46 -41.53 12.23
C GLY A 82 0.02 -42.61 13.21
N ARG A 83 -1.02 -43.39 12.86
CA ARG A 83 -1.45 -44.56 13.63
C ARG A 83 -0.40 -45.66 13.62
N GLU A 84 0.23 -45.94 12.49
CA GLU A 84 1.32 -46.93 12.39
C GLU A 84 2.55 -46.53 13.23
N MET A 85 2.86 -45.23 13.26
CA MET A 85 3.96 -44.68 14.06
C MET A 85 3.66 -44.61 15.56
N GLY A 86 2.38 -44.71 15.95
CA GLY A 86 1.93 -44.64 17.34
C GLY A 86 1.90 -43.22 17.90
N SER A 87 1.68 -42.21 17.05
CA SER A 87 1.62 -40.81 17.45
C SER A 87 0.19 -40.37 17.79
N MET A 88 0.07 -39.35 18.64
CA MET A 88 -1.15 -38.54 18.73
C MET A 88 -1.23 -37.62 17.52
N ILE A 89 -2.44 -37.38 17.01
CA ILE A 89 -2.71 -36.65 15.78
C ILE A 89 -3.70 -35.53 16.06
N GLY A 90 -3.20 -34.29 16.06
CA GLY A 90 -4.02 -33.09 16.13
C GLY A 90 -4.18 -32.45 14.76
N VAL A 91 -5.30 -31.78 14.50
CA VAL A 91 -5.52 -31.04 13.25
C VAL A 91 -5.95 -29.60 13.52
N ASP A 92 -5.24 -28.65 12.95
CA ASP A 92 -5.66 -27.25 12.83
C ASP A 92 -6.50 -27.07 11.57
N ILE A 93 -7.80 -26.80 11.75
CA ILE A 93 -8.76 -26.60 10.66
C ILE A 93 -9.14 -25.12 10.45
N THR A 94 -8.43 -24.21 11.11
CA THR A 94 -8.76 -22.78 11.20
C THR A 94 -9.04 -22.11 9.85
N GLN A 95 -8.32 -22.49 8.79
CA GLN A 95 -8.43 -21.84 7.47
C GLN A 95 -9.55 -22.39 6.59
N ALA A 96 -10.34 -23.35 7.09
CA ALA A 96 -11.45 -23.95 6.33
C ALA A 96 -12.70 -24.24 7.18
N ALA A 97 -12.61 -24.19 8.51
CA ALA A 97 -13.75 -24.38 9.41
C ALA A 97 -14.86 -23.35 9.14
N GLY A 98 -16.05 -23.84 8.78
CA GLY A 98 -17.19 -23.01 8.36
C GLY A 98 -17.36 -22.90 6.84
N LEU A 99 -16.38 -23.35 6.06
CA LEU A 99 -16.43 -23.32 4.59
C LEU A 99 -16.40 -24.72 3.97
N ILE A 100 -15.40 -25.53 4.30
CA ILE A 100 -15.22 -26.87 3.76
C ILE A 100 -15.74 -27.88 4.79
N PRO A 101 -16.61 -28.84 4.42
CA PRO A 101 -17.05 -29.89 5.31
C PRO A 101 -15.86 -30.65 5.91
N PHE A 102 -15.88 -30.83 7.23
CA PHE A 102 -14.83 -31.51 7.97
C PHE A 102 -15.46 -32.51 8.95
N ASP A 103 -14.94 -33.74 8.95
CA ASP A 103 -15.35 -34.80 9.85
C ASP A 103 -14.15 -35.25 10.69
N ALA A 104 -14.19 -34.98 12.00
CA ALA A 104 -13.12 -35.38 12.92
C ALA A 104 -13.05 -36.90 13.13
N THR A 105 -14.09 -37.64 12.74
CA THR A 105 -14.20 -39.08 12.90
C THR A 105 -13.83 -39.86 11.64
N ASN A 106 -13.69 -39.18 10.49
CA ASN A 106 -13.37 -39.81 9.21
C ASN A 106 -12.42 -38.94 8.34
N PRO A 107 -11.10 -39.21 8.34
CA PRO A 107 -10.41 -40.18 9.18
C PRO A 107 -10.40 -39.74 10.66
N LYS A 108 -10.43 -40.71 11.59
CA LYS A 108 -10.47 -40.42 13.03
C LYS A 108 -9.17 -39.76 13.53
N VAL A 109 -9.24 -38.48 13.89
CA VAL A 109 -8.16 -37.72 14.54
C VAL A 109 -8.37 -37.65 16.07
N ASP A 110 -7.32 -37.33 16.82
CA ASP A 110 -7.37 -37.34 18.28
C ASP A 110 -7.94 -36.04 18.85
N PHE A 111 -7.59 -34.92 18.23
CA PHE A 111 -8.16 -33.62 18.56
C PHE A 111 -8.10 -32.65 17.38
N VAL A 112 -8.94 -31.62 17.44
CA VAL A 112 -9.07 -30.58 16.41
C VAL A 112 -9.10 -29.23 17.08
N VAL A 113 -8.41 -28.25 16.50
CA VAL A 113 -8.38 -26.87 16.98
C VAL A 113 -8.82 -25.90 15.88
N SER A 114 -9.52 -24.85 16.30
CA SER A 114 -9.93 -23.75 15.42
C SER A 114 -10.30 -22.48 16.21
N THR A 115 -10.76 -21.45 15.51
CA THR A 115 -11.35 -20.22 16.07
C THR A 115 -12.67 -19.92 15.37
N SER A 116 -13.61 -19.25 16.06
CA SER A 116 -14.89 -18.87 15.48
C SER A 116 -14.80 -17.72 14.46
N LEU A 117 -13.78 -16.87 14.51
CA LEU A 117 -13.79 -15.54 13.86
C LEU A 117 -13.48 -15.50 12.35
N LYS A 118 -13.22 -16.65 11.72
CA LYS A 118 -12.87 -16.73 10.28
C LYS A 118 -14.09 -17.07 9.43
N TRP A 119 -14.05 -18.18 8.69
CA TRP A 119 -15.13 -18.58 7.80
C TRP A 119 -16.43 -18.93 8.52
N MET A 120 -16.39 -19.16 9.84
CA MET A 120 -17.56 -19.32 10.70
C MET A 120 -18.23 -18.01 11.11
N CYS A 121 -17.65 -16.86 10.77
CA CYS A 121 -18.18 -15.52 11.02
C CYS A 121 -18.52 -15.21 12.50
N GLY A 122 -17.91 -15.93 13.45
CA GLY A 122 -18.03 -15.66 14.88
C GLY A 122 -17.20 -14.47 15.33
N THR A 123 -17.21 -14.19 16.62
CA THR A 123 -16.48 -13.04 17.20
C THR A 123 -15.09 -13.43 17.69
N PRO A 124 -14.12 -12.50 17.68
CA PRO A 124 -12.83 -12.71 18.33
C PRO A 124 -12.97 -13.14 19.79
N GLY A 125 -12.05 -14.00 20.25
CA GLY A 125 -11.99 -14.47 21.64
C GLY A 125 -12.60 -15.85 21.90
N ALA A 126 -13.30 -16.45 20.93
CA ALA A 126 -13.78 -17.83 21.04
C ALA A 126 -12.89 -18.81 20.24
N GLY A 127 -12.32 -19.79 20.96
CA GLY A 127 -11.60 -20.92 20.41
C GLY A 127 -12.49 -22.17 20.33
N ILE A 128 -12.13 -23.09 19.44
CA ILE A 128 -12.81 -24.37 19.29
C ILE A 128 -11.81 -25.48 19.57
N LEU A 129 -12.18 -26.39 20.45
CA LEU A 129 -11.48 -27.63 20.72
C LEU A 129 -12.47 -28.78 20.60
N HIS A 130 -12.14 -29.73 19.74
CA HIS A 130 -12.75 -31.06 19.76
C HIS A 130 -11.67 -32.07 20.18
N VAL A 131 -12.02 -33.02 21.03
CA VAL A 131 -11.16 -34.14 21.44
C VAL A 131 -11.98 -35.41 21.31
N ASP A 132 -11.37 -36.49 20.83
CA ASP A 132 -11.99 -37.80 20.85
C ASP A 132 -12.53 -38.13 22.24
N LYS A 133 -13.76 -38.66 22.31
CA LYS A 133 -14.47 -38.83 23.58
C LYS A 133 -13.73 -39.76 24.54
N THR A 134 -13.11 -40.82 24.03
CA THR A 134 -12.35 -41.76 24.87
C THR A 134 -11.05 -41.11 25.34
N LEU A 135 -10.33 -40.46 24.43
CA LEU A 135 -9.09 -39.76 24.77
C LEU A 135 -9.32 -38.64 25.79
N ALA A 136 -10.39 -37.87 25.67
CA ALA A 136 -10.71 -36.79 26.61
C ALA A 136 -10.76 -37.29 28.06
N LEU A 137 -11.29 -38.48 28.30
CA LEU A 137 -11.38 -39.06 29.66
C LEU A 137 -10.02 -39.50 30.21
N GLU A 138 -9.06 -39.83 29.35
CA GLU A 138 -7.71 -40.26 29.71
C GLU A 138 -6.74 -39.08 29.92
N LEU A 139 -7.04 -37.91 29.38
CA LEU A 139 -6.18 -36.73 29.46
C LEU A 139 -6.37 -35.97 30.77
N GLU A 140 -5.25 -35.61 31.41
CA GLU A 140 -5.19 -34.76 32.60
C GLU A 140 -4.48 -33.43 32.27
N PRO A 141 -5.23 -32.36 31.92
CA PRO A 141 -4.63 -31.08 31.54
C PRO A 141 -3.86 -30.43 32.69
N GLU A 142 -2.64 -29.93 32.45
CA GLU A 142 -1.83 -29.23 33.48
C GLU A 142 -2.54 -27.98 34.01
N GLY A 143 -3.27 -27.27 33.16
CA GLY A 143 -4.11 -26.13 33.53
C GLY A 143 -5.36 -26.59 34.30
N ARG A 144 -5.28 -26.63 35.63
CA ARG A 144 -6.42 -26.90 36.51
C ARG A 144 -7.08 -25.60 36.96
N GLY A 145 -8.40 -25.61 37.01
CA GLY A 145 -9.17 -24.57 37.68
C GLY A 145 -10.62 -24.92 37.93
N TRP A 146 -11.36 -24.00 38.53
CA TRP A 146 -12.70 -24.29 39.06
C TRP A 146 -13.73 -24.73 38.02
N PHE A 147 -13.62 -24.40 36.72
CA PHE A 147 -14.52 -24.94 35.69
C PHE A 147 -14.08 -26.30 35.13
N SER A 148 -12.86 -26.74 35.43
CA SER A 148 -12.33 -28.04 35.00
C SER A 148 -12.81 -29.22 35.84
N GLN A 149 -13.58 -28.97 36.90
CA GLN A 149 -14.21 -29.98 37.77
C GLN A 149 -15.70 -30.14 37.49
N ASN A 150 -16.26 -31.30 37.88
CA ASN A 150 -17.68 -31.59 37.61
C ASN A 150 -18.63 -30.59 38.30
N ASN A 151 -18.35 -30.23 39.56
CA ASN A 151 -19.06 -29.18 40.31
C ASN A 151 -18.14 -27.95 40.47
N PRO A 152 -18.30 -26.89 39.64
CA PRO A 152 -17.42 -25.72 39.68
C PRO A 152 -17.41 -24.94 40.99
N PHE A 153 -18.44 -25.09 41.82
CA PHE A 153 -18.59 -24.40 43.10
C PHE A 153 -18.23 -25.30 44.30
N SER A 154 -17.60 -26.46 44.06
CA SER A 154 -17.01 -27.25 45.12
C SER A 154 -15.83 -26.50 45.74
N TRP A 155 -15.90 -26.30 47.06
CA TRP A 155 -14.81 -25.73 47.87
C TRP A 155 -14.02 -26.81 48.63
N ASP A 156 -14.24 -28.10 48.33
CA ASP A 156 -13.45 -29.21 48.86
C ASP A 156 -12.12 -29.30 48.10
N LEU A 157 -11.17 -28.44 48.48
CA LEU A 157 -9.91 -28.20 47.75
C LEU A 157 -9.02 -29.45 47.65
N ASP A 158 -9.19 -30.41 48.56
CA ASP A 158 -8.41 -31.65 48.60
C ASP A 158 -9.02 -32.78 47.75
N LYS A 159 -10.22 -32.59 47.18
CA LYS A 159 -10.93 -33.58 46.35
C LYS A 159 -11.22 -33.07 44.94
N PHE A 160 -10.21 -32.48 44.31
CA PHE A 160 -10.33 -32.09 42.91
C PHE A 160 -10.46 -33.33 42.00
N GLU A 161 -11.53 -33.36 41.19
CA GLU A 161 -11.73 -34.35 40.15
C GLU A 161 -12.06 -33.64 38.84
N TYR A 162 -11.37 -34.00 37.76
CA TYR A 162 -11.67 -33.46 36.44
C TYR A 162 -13.11 -33.79 36.01
N SER A 163 -13.76 -32.85 35.34
CA SER A 163 -15.07 -33.05 34.74
C SER A 163 -15.07 -34.29 33.82
N PRO A 164 -16.13 -35.13 33.82
CA PRO A 164 -16.22 -36.32 32.97
C PRO A 164 -16.50 -36.00 31.48
N ASP A 165 -16.28 -34.76 31.06
CA ASP A 165 -16.55 -34.25 29.72
C ASP A 165 -15.47 -33.23 29.29
N ILE A 166 -15.70 -32.55 28.17
CA ILE A 166 -14.75 -31.58 27.60
C ILE A 166 -14.43 -30.40 28.53
N ARG A 167 -15.26 -30.11 29.55
CA ARG A 167 -15.00 -29.03 30.51
C ARG A 167 -13.70 -29.22 31.28
N ARG A 168 -13.13 -30.43 31.32
CA ARG A 168 -11.79 -30.64 31.94
C ARG A 168 -10.68 -29.76 31.36
N PHE A 169 -10.86 -29.21 30.15
CA PHE A 169 -9.94 -28.27 29.53
C PHE A 169 -10.26 -26.79 29.86
N ASP A 170 -11.34 -26.49 30.59
CA ASP A 170 -11.71 -25.16 31.04
C ASP A 170 -11.01 -24.79 32.36
N SER A 171 -9.82 -24.22 32.27
CA SER A 171 -8.99 -23.88 33.44
C SER A 171 -9.50 -22.69 34.26
N GLY A 172 -10.59 -22.03 33.86
CA GLY A 172 -11.08 -20.80 34.49
C GLY A 172 -12.50 -20.47 34.06
N THR A 173 -13.01 -19.29 34.46
CA THR A 173 -14.32 -18.82 33.99
C THR A 173 -14.32 -18.79 32.46
N PRO A 174 -15.27 -19.45 31.77
CA PRO A 174 -15.27 -19.51 30.33
C PRO A 174 -15.47 -18.12 29.72
N GLY A 175 -14.92 -17.91 28.52
CA GLY A 175 -15.10 -16.70 27.71
C GLY A 175 -16.52 -16.55 27.17
N SER A 176 -17.50 -16.38 28.07
CA SER A 176 -18.93 -16.44 27.79
C SER A 176 -19.39 -15.40 26.78
N VAL A 177 -18.84 -14.19 26.83
CA VAL A 177 -19.20 -13.10 25.89
C VAL A 177 -18.84 -13.47 24.46
N ALA A 178 -17.61 -13.93 24.21
CA ALA A 178 -17.17 -14.30 22.86
C ALA A 178 -17.93 -15.54 22.34
N ALA A 179 -18.22 -16.51 23.22
CA ALA A 179 -19.03 -17.66 22.86
C ALA A 179 -20.46 -17.26 22.47
N LEU A 180 -21.14 -16.47 23.31
CA LEU A 180 -22.50 -15.98 23.07
C LEU A 180 -22.58 -15.11 21.80
N ALA A 181 -21.63 -14.21 21.61
CA ALA A 181 -21.60 -13.32 20.45
C ALA A 181 -21.30 -14.07 19.14
N SER A 182 -20.66 -15.25 19.20
CA SER A 182 -20.47 -16.12 18.03
C SER A 182 -21.70 -16.96 17.67
N LEU A 183 -22.66 -17.16 18.59
CA LEU A 183 -23.81 -18.04 18.37
C LEU A 183 -24.68 -17.69 17.15
N PRO A 184 -24.99 -16.42 16.83
CA PRO A 184 -25.81 -16.09 15.66
C PRO A 184 -25.20 -16.62 14.36
N ALA A 185 -23.89 -16.41 14.17
CA ALA A 185 -23.18 -16.88 13.00
C ALA A 185 -23.11 -18.41 12.95
N LEU A 186 -22.81 -19.07 14.07
CA LEU A 186 -22.76 -20.53 14.15
C LEU A 186 -24.12 -21.19 13.89
N LYS A 187 -25.22 -20.59 14.39
CA LYS A 187 -26.59 -21.05 14.10
C LYS A 187 -26.90 -20.91 12.61
N TRP A 188 -26.61 -19.74 12.04
CA TRP A 188 -26.78 -19.52 10.60
C TRP A 188 -26.02 -20.57 9.79
N HIS A 189 -24.74 -20.81 10.11
CA HIS A 189 -23.94 -21.85 9.46
C HIS A 189 -24.56 -23.25 9.58
N SER A 190 -25.06 -23.61 10.77
CA SER A 190 -25.66 -24.93 11.00
C SER A 190 -26.94 -25.18 10.18
N GLU A 191 -27.61 -24.12 9.75
CA GLU A 191 -28.80 -24.18 8.90
C GLU A 191 -28.45 -24.17 7.40
N GLN A 192 -27.20 -23.87 7.03
CA GLN A 192 -26.78 -23.83 5.62
C GLN A 192 -26.40 -25.22 5.10
N ASN A 193 -26.61 -25.40 3.80
CA ASN A 193 -25.96 -26.48 3.07
C ASN A 193 -24.49 -26.15 2.81
N HIS A 194 -23.58 -26.86 3.48
CA HIS A 194 -22.15 -26.58 3.42
C HIS A 194 -21.55 -26.91 2.05
N SER A 195 -22.16 -27.81 1.26
CA SER A 195 -21.73 -28.03 -0.13
C SER A 195 -21.93 -26.77 -0.98
N ASP A 196 -23.01 -26.03 -0.71
CA ASP A 196 -23.39 -24.86 -1.49
C ASP A 196 -22.50 -23.67 -1.13
N LEU A 197 -22.15 -23.51 0.16
CA LEU A 197 -21.14 -22.54 0.61
C LEU A 197 -19.78 -22.78 -0.07
N ALA A 198 -19.32 -24.04 -0.08
CA ALA A 198 -18.08 -24.41 -0.75
C ALA A 198 -18.16 -24.17 -2.26
N ALA A 199 -19.27 -24.53 -2.91
CA ALA A 199 -19.48 -24.31 -4.34
C ALA A 199 -19.49 -22.81 -4.71
N TRP A 200 -20.11 -21.98 -3.87
CA TRP A 200 -20.12 -20.53 -4.05
C TRP A 200 -18.72 -19.94 -3.98
N ASN A 201 -17.96 -20.27 -2.93
CA ASN A 201 -16.57 -19.83 -2.82
C ASN A 201 -15.72 -20.31 -4.01
N ARG A 202 -15.90 -21.56 -4.45
CA ARG A 202 -15.19 -22.11 -5.61
C ARG A 202 -15.49 -21.29 -6.87
N LYS A 203 -16.75 -20.94 -7.11
CA LYS A 203 -17.16 -20.07 -8.23
C LYS A 203 -16.44 -18.72 -8.20
N LEU A 204 -16.37 -18.07 -7.03
CA LEU A 204 -15.69 -16.78 -6.88
C LEU A 204 -14.17 -16.90 -7.07
N VAL A 205 -13.55 -17.95 -6.53
CA VAL A 205 -12.11 -18.19 -6.73
C VAL A 205 -11.80 -18.52 -8.19
N ASP A 206 -12.64 -19.28 -8.90
CA ASP A 206 -12.45 -19.55 -10.32
C ASP A 206 -12.53 -18.26 -11.15
N ARG A 207 -13.38 -17.32 -10.75
CA ARG A 207 -13.42 -15.97 -11.34
C ARG A 207 -12.14 -15.20 -11.07
N ILE A 208 -11.66 -15.20 -9.83
CA ILE A 208 -10.37 -14.59 -9.45
C ILE A 208 -9.22 -15.17 -10.30
N ILE A 209 -9.15 -16.50 -10.43
CA ILE A 209 -8.12 -17.18 -11.23
C ILE A 209 -8.17 -16.73 -12.69
N LYS A 210 -9.36 -16.69 -13.30
CA LYS A 210 -9.54 -16.22 -14.69
C LYS A 210 -9.06 -14.77 -14.87
N ARG A 211 -9.40 -13.88 -13.94
CA ARG A 211 -8.96 -12.48 -13.98
C ARG A 211 -7.45 -12.34 -13.76
N ALA A 212 -6.87 -13.13 -12.86
CA ALA A 212 -5.43 -13.17 -12.63
C ALA A 212 -4.67 -13.67 -13.87
N ASP A 213 -5.18 -14.70 -14.54
CA ASP A 213 -4.62 -15.23 -15.78
C ASP A 213 -4.62 -14.17 -16.89
N ALA A 214 -5.70 -13.37 -17.01
CA ALA A 214 -5.77 -12.27 -17.97
C ALA A 214 -4.71 -11.17 -17.71
N LEU A 215 -4.34 -10.95 -16.45
CA LEU A 215 -3.29 -10.00 -16.06
C LEU A 215 -1.88 -10.61 -15.99
N ASN A 216 -1.73 -11.90 -16.35
CA ASN A 216 -0.49 -12.66 -16.21
C ASN A 216 0.07 -12.66 -14.78
N LEU A 217 -0.80 -12.71 -13.76
CA LEU A 217 -0.41 -12.81 -12.36
C LEU A 217 -0.36 -14.29 -11.94
N PRO A 218 0.83 -14.87 -11.68
CA PRO A 218 0.94 -16.28 -11.32
C PRO A 218 0.27 -16.61 -9.99
N LEU A 219 -0.31 -17.80 -9.91
CA LEU A 219 -0.87 -18.32 -8.65
C LEU A 219 0.24 -18.85 -7.76
N HIS A 220 0.17 -18.47 -6.48
CA HIS A 220 0.95 -19.08 -5.41
C HIS A 220 0.19 -20.23 -4.72
N SER A 221 -1.15 -20.21 -4.81
CA SER A 221 -2.03 -21.28 -4.34
C SER A 221 -2.18 -22.42 -5.35
N PRO A 222 -2.56 -23.65 -4.92
CA PRO A 222 -2.94 -24.70 -5.85
C PRO A 222 -4.09 -24.24 -6.75
N ARG A 223 -4.01 -24.56 -8.06
CA ARG A 223 -5.12 -24.33 -9.01
C ARG A 223 -6.30 -25.25 -8.77
N ASP A 224 -6.01 -26.51 -8.44
CA ASP A 224 -7.01 -27.54 -8.21
C ASP A 224 -7.87 -27.20 -6.98
N ALA A 225 -9.18 -27.06 -7.19
CA ALA A 225 -10.16 -26.71 -6.16
C ALA A 225 -10.22 -27.74 -5.02
N GLU A 226 -9.92 -29.01 -5.30
CA GLU A 226 -9.89 -30.05 -4.26
C GLU A 226 -8.61 -29.99 -3.43
N LYS A 227 -7.54 -29.36 -3.92
CA LYS A 227 -6.27 -29.22 -3.20
C LYS A 227 -6.11 -27.87 -2.49
N ARG A 228 -7.15 -27.05 -2.41
CA ARG A 228 -7.10 -25.73 -1.79
C ARG A 228 -8.23 -25.46 -0.79
N GLY A 229 -8.01 -24.45 0.04
CA GLY A 229 -9.01 -23.82 0.88
C GLY A 229 -9.87 -22.79 0.13
N GLY A 230 -10.43 -21.85 0.89
CA GLY A 230 -11.29 -20.78 0.36
C GLY A 230 -10.57 -19.55 -0.17
N SER A 231 -9.25 -19.47 0.00
CA SER A 231 -8.46 -18.31 -0.38
C SER A 231 -7.59 -18.62 -1.59
N VAL A 232 -7.10 -17.58 -2.25
CA VAL A 232 -6.13 -17.68 -3.33
C VAL A 232 -5.09 -16.58 -3.19
N MET A 233 -3.84 -16.95 -3.39
CA MET A 233 -2.69 -16.06 -3.34
C MET A 233 -2.15 -15.85 -4.74
N LEU A 234 -2.03 -14.59 -5.14
CA LEU A 234 -1.49 -14.15 -6.42
C LEU A 234 -0.10 -13.56 -6.21
N ARG A 235 0.81 -13.82 -7.14
CA ARG A 235 2.17 -13.30 -7.10
C ARG A 235 2.31 -12.13 -8.06
N PHE A 236 2.68 -10.98 -7.50
CA PHE A 236 3.16 -9.84 -8.28
C PHE A 236 4.65 -9.97 -8.57
N PRO A 237 5.19 -9.20 -9.55
CA PRO A 237 6.62 -9.17 -9.84
C PRO A 237 7.46 -8.79 -8.62
N ASP A 238 6.98 -7.83 -7.82
CA ASP A 238 7.65 -7.33 -6.62
C ASP A 238 6.65 -6.81 -5.57
N LYS A 239 7.19 -6.46 -4.39
CA LYS A 239 6.41 -5.89 -3.28
C LYS A 239 5.84 -4.50 -3.63
N PRO A 240 6.58 -3.56 -4.24
CA PRO A 240 6.04 -2.26 -4.65
C PRO A 240 4.79 -2.34 -5.53
N GLU A 241 4.75 -3.22 -6.52
CA GLU A 241 3.58 -3.38 -7.40
C GLU A 241 2.38 -3.94 -6.62
N ALA A 242 2.59 -4.97 -5.78
CA ALA A 242 1.54 -5.49 -4.91
C ALA A 242 0.99 -4.40 -3.96
N SER A 243 1.89 -3.65 -3.31
CA SER A 243 1.52 -2.58 -2.37
C SER A 243 0.73 -1.46 -3.05
N ALA A 244 1.10 -1.09 -4.28
CA ALA A 244 0.38 -0.06 -5.03
C ALA A 244 -1.04 -0.51 -5.38
N VAL A 245 -1.22 -1.77 -5.82
CA VAL A 245 -2.55 -2.32 -6.10
C VAL A 245 -3.40 -2.38 -4.84
N VAL A 246 -2.85 -2.86 -3.71
CA VAL A 246 -3.58 -2.88 -2.43
C VAL A 246 -3.94 -1.47 -1.97
N GLY A 247 -3.03 -0.50 -2.12
CA GLY A 247 -3.29 0.91 -1.79
C GLY A 247 -4.43 1.50 -2.63
N ALA A 248 -4.41 1.30 -3.95
CA ALA A 248 -5.47 1.75 -4.84
C ALA A 248 -6.84 1.11 -4.50
N LEU A 249 -6.85 -0.19 -4.21
CA LEU A 249 -8.05 -0.89 -3.74
C LEU A 249 -8.58 -0.31 -2.41
N GLY A 250 -7.68 0.01 -1.47
CA GLY A 250 -8.03 0.58 -0.17
C GLY A 250 -8.67 1.97 -0.27
N VAL A 251 -8.20 2.81 -1.21
CA VAL A 251 -8.81 4.13 -1.50
C VAL A 251 -10.27 3.98 -1.94
N GLU A 252 -10.56 2.95 -2.74
CA GLU A 252 -11.90 2.64 -3.24
C GLU A 252 -12.75 1.79 -2.26
N GLY A 253 -12.24 1.55 -1.04
CA GLY A 253 -12.96 0.81 0.01
C GLY A 253 -12.89 -0.72 -0.10
N TYR A 254 -12.05 -1.28 -0.98
CA TYR A 254 -11.85 -2.72 -1.10
C TYR A 254 -10.72 -3.21 -0.20
N SER A 255 -11.03 -4.19 0.66
CA SER A 255 -10.07 -4.76 1.59
C SER A 255 -9.46 -6.06 1.07
N VAL A 256 -8.14 -6.06 0.86
CA VAL A 256 -7.33 -7.25 0.55
C VAL A 256 -6.09 -7.28 1.44
N ASP A 257 -5.45 -8.44 1.60
CA ASP A 257 -4.21 -8.58 2.38
C ASP A 257 -3.03 -8.86 1.44
N PHE A 258 -1.81 -8.46 1.82
CA PHE A 258 -0.60 -8.79 1.06
C PHE A 258 0.61 -9.02 1.97
N ARG A 259 1.55 -9.85 1.50
CA ARG A 259 2.80 -10.18 2.19
C ARG A 259 3.93 -10.22 1.19
N GLY A 260 4.80 -9.22 1.22
CA GLY A 260 5.82 -9.05 0.18
C GLY A 260 5.14 -8.93 -1.20
N PRO A 261 5.51 -9.75 -2.19
CA PRO A 261 4.88 -9.73 -3.52
C PRO A 261 3.58 -10.55 -3.60
N LEU A 262 3.10 -11.16 -2.51
CA LEU A 262 1.93 -12.03 -2.53
C LEU A 262 0.68 -11.29 -2.08
N MET A 263 -0.31 -11.15 -2.96
CA MET A 263 -1.63 -10.64 -2.61
C MET A 263 -2.57 -11.81 -2.30
N ARG A 264 -3.30 -11.75 -1.19
CA ARG A 264 -4.26 -12.76 -0.76
C ARG A 264 -5.69 -12.25 -0.95
N LEU A 265 -6.48 -13.04 -1.67
CA LEU A 265 -7.91 -12.85 -1.85
C LEU A 265 -8.67 -13.99 -1.18
N SER A 266 -9.67 -13.64 -0.37
CA SER A 266 -10.47 -14.61 0.41
C SER A 266 -11.96 -14.29 0.25
N PRO A 267 -12.57 -14.62 -0.90
CA PRO A 267 -13.97 -14.29 -1.16
C PRO A 267 -14.90 -15.07 -0.21
N GLY A 268 -15.64 -14.32 0.62
CA GLY A 268 -16.56 -14.85 1.62
C GLY A 268 -17.97 -15.09 1.09
N ASN A 269 -18.87 -15.56 1.96
CA ASN A 269 -20.26 -15.87 1.60
C ASN A 269 -21.07 -14.64 1.15
N VAL A 270 -20.65 -13.44 1.55
CA VAL A 270 -21.29 -12.16 1.19
C VAL A 270 -20.57 -11.43 0.06
N THR A 271 -19.47 -11.99 -0.46
CA THR A 271 -18.73 -11.38 -1.57
C THR A 271 -19.51 -11.58 -2.87
N GLU A 272 -19.72 -10.50 -3.62
CA GLU A 272 -20.43 -10.55 -4.91
C GLU A 272 -19.45 -10.78 -6.07
N GLU A 273 -19.94 -11.34 -7.18
CA GLU A 273 -19.12 -11.54 -8.38
C GLU A 273 -18.62 -10.21 -8.98
N ALA A 274 -19.47 -9.17 -8.96
CA ALA A 274 -19.13 -7.84 -9.45
C ALA A 274 -17.98 -7.21 -8.63
N THR A 275 -17.92 -7.48 -7.32
CA THR A 275 -16.80 -7.05 -6.47
C THR A 275 -15.47 -7.59 -6.98
N ILE A 276 -15.44 -8.87 -7.39
CA ILE A 276 -14.22 -9.47 -7.96
C ILE A 276 -13.83 -8.74 -9.25
N ASP A 277 -14.81 -8.39 -10.09
CA ASP A 277 -14.51 -7.68 -11.33
C ASP A 277 -13.90 -6.31 -11.08
N THR A 278 -14.52 -5.51 -10.21
CA THR A 278 -14.02 -4.17 -9.87
C THR A 278 -12.63 -4.22 -9.25
N VAL A 279 -12.36 -5.18 -8.37
CA VAL A 279 -11.02 -5.38 -7.77
C VAL A 279 -9.96 -5.58 -8.86
N PHE A 280 -10.27 -6.39 -9.87
CA PHE A 280 -9.32 -6.64 -10.95
C PHE A 280 -9.26 -5.52 -11.99
N ASP A 281 -10.34 -4.77 -12.20
CA ASP A 281 -10.31 -3.56 -13.04
C ASP A 281 -9.39 -2.49 -12.43
N ILE A 282 -9.50 -2.26 -11.11
CA ILE A 282 -8.61 -1.33 -10.38
C ILE A 282 -7.17 -1.84 -10.41
N ALA A 283 -6.94 -3.14 -10.21
CA ALA A 283 -5.61 -3.74 -10.27
C ALA A 283 -4.98 -3.55 -11.66
N GLU A 284 -5.73 -3.84 -12.74
CA GLU A 284 -5.27 -3.66 -14.11
C GLU A 284 -4.93 -2.20 -14.41
N GLN A 285 -5.81 -1.26 -14.03
CA GLN A 285 -5.57 0.17 -14.21
C GLN A 285 -4.30 0.61 -13.48
N THR A 286 -4.10 0.15 -12.24
CA THR A 286 -2.92 0.49 -11.43
C THR A 286 -1.64 -0.08 -12.04
N ILE A 287 -1.65 -1.35 -12.45
CA ILE A 287 -0.51 -2.01 -13.12
C ILE A 287 -0.16 -1.26 -14.42
N ASN A 288 -1.16 -0.96 -15.23
CA ASN A 288 -0.96 -0.28 -16.51
C ASN A 288 -0.45 1.16 -16.34
N ARG A 289 -1.00 1.91 -15.36
CA ARG A 289 -0.50 3.26 -15.01
C ARG A 289 0.96 3.21 -14.60
N ARG A 290 1.36 2.28 -13.72
CA ARG A 290 2.77 2.11 -13.32
C ARG A 290 3.67 1.72 -14.50
N ARG A 291 3.25 0.78 -15.36
CA ARG A 291 4.06 0.35 -16.51
C ARG A 291 4.32 1.48 -17.51
N ARG A 292 3.31 2.33 -17.79
CA ARG A 292 3.50 3.53 -18.64
C ARG A 292 4.47 4.52 -18.03
N ARG A 293 4.55 4.57 -16.70
CA ARG A 293 5.35 5.53 -15.94
C ARG A 293 6.85 5.21 -15.90
N TYR A 294 7.21 3.93 -16.00
CA TYR A 294 8.62 3.50 -16.14
C TYR A 294 9.11 3.45 -17.60
N ALA A 295 8.37 4.03 -18.55
CA ALA A 295 8.69 4.05 -19.98
C ALA A 295 9.96 4.85 -20.36
N GLY A 296 10.71 5.39 -19.39
CA GLY A 296 12.09 5.85 -19.59
C GLY A 296 13.11 4.71 -19.80
N ARG A 297 12.68 3.44 -19.67
CA ARG A 297 13.42 2.23 -20.08
C ARG A 297 12.76 1.48 -21.25
N GLY A 298 11.78 2.10 -21.90
CA GLY A 298 11.10 1.55 -23.08
C GLY A 298 11.90 1.75 -24.36
N ASP A 299 11.77 0.80 -25.28
CA ASP A 299 12.46 0.78 -26.58
C ASP A 299 12.36 2.14 -27.29
N GLN A 300 13.48 2.58 -27.86
CA GLN A 300 13.64 3.87 -28.53
C GLN A 300 12.47 4.15 -29.48
N MET A 301 11.57 5.06 -29.10
CA MET A 301 10.60 5.62 -30.03
C MET A 301 11.38 6.55 -30.97
N ARG A 302 11.91 5.99 -32.07
CA ARG A 302 12.47 6.77 -33.17
C ARG A 302 11.33 7.56 -33.79
N VAL A 303 11.32 8.87 -33.55
CA VAL A 303 10.50 9.81 -34.32
C VAL A 303 11.01 9.77 -35.76
N THR A 304 10.29 9.06 -36.64
CA THR A 304 10.51 9.12 -38.08
C THR A 304 9.64 10.24 -38.65
N THR A 305 10.22 11.42 -38.84
CA THR A 305 9.67 12.45 -39.72
C THR A 305 10.29 12.26 -41.12
N GLN A 306 9.43 12.06 -42.12
CA GLN A 306 9.84 12.02 -43.52
C GLN A 306 10.27 13.41 -43.99
N GLY A 307 11.56 13.57 -44.31
CA GLY A 307 12.11 14.77 -44.95
C GLY A 307 13.56 15.02 -44.50
N GLU A 308 14.52 14.72 -45.38
CA GLU A 308 15.97 14.96 -45.28
C GLU A 308 16.63 14.61 -43.92
N GLU A 309 17.13 13.38 -43.81
CA GLU A 309 17.89 12.88 -42.65
C GLU A 309 19.19 13.67 -42.42
N ILE A 310 19.17 14.59 -41.45
CA ILE A 310 20.32 14.77 -40.57
C ILE A 310 20.18 13.70 -39.49
N SER A 311 21.03 12.68 -39.55
CA SER A 311 21.20 11.70 -38.46
C SER A 311 21.71 12.43 -37.21
N MET A 312 20.80 12.99 -36.43
CA MET A 312 21.10 13.71 -35.20
C MET A 312 21.40 12.70 -34.08
N THR A 313 22.67 12.37 -33.89
CA THR A 313 23.10 11.60 -32.71
C THR A 313 22.81 12.38 -31.41
N PRO A 314 22.60 11.73 -30.25
CA PRO A 314 22.43 12.44 -28.98
C PRO A 314 23.55 13.45 -28.69
N SER A 315 24.79 13.11 -29.06
CA SER A 315 25.93 14.03 -28.95
C SER A 315 25.79 15.25 -29.84
N GLY A 316 25.26 15.09 -31.06
CA GLY A 316 25.01 16.20 -31.98
C GLY A 316 23.91 17.14 -31.47
N ILE A 317 22.83 16.57 -30.91
CA ILE A 317 21.73 17.36 -30.32
C ILE A 317 22.21 18.18 -29.14
N LEU A 318 22.96 17.57 -28.21
CA LEU A 318 23.50 18.30 -27.06
C LEU A 318 24.52 19.37 -27.47
N GLY A 319 25.32 19.10 -28.49
CA GLY A 319 26.22 20.09 -29.08
C GLY A 319 25.46 21.30 -29.63
N ALA A 320 24.45 21.07 -30.46
CA ALA A 320 23.61 22.12 -31.04
C ALA A 320 22.85 22.93 -29.97
N LEU A 321 22.30 22.26 -28.95
CA LEU A 321 21.67 22.95 -27.82
C LEU A 321 22.68 23.84 -27.09
N GLY A 322 23.90 23.35 -26.87
CA GLY A 322 24.99 24.14 -26.29
C GLY A 322 25.30 25.40 -27.10
N GLU A 323 25.37 25.28 -28.42
CA GLU A 323 25.56 26.43 -29.33
C GLU A 323 24.39 27.43 -29.25
N MET A 324 23.15 26.93 -29.27
CA MET A 324 21.94 27.77 -29.18
C MET A 324 21.81 28.49 -27.84
N LEU A 325 22.26 27.89 -26.74
CA LEU A 325 22.32 28.54 -25.43
C LEU A 325 23.34 29.68 -25.41
N LEU A 326 24.49 29.51 -26.08
CA LEU A 326 25.53 30.52 -26.18
C LEU A 326 25.16 31.65 -27.16
N SER A 327 24.44 31.34 -28.25
CA SER A 327 23.96 32.33 -29.22
C SER A 327 22.74 33.10 -28.72
N GLY A 328 21.97 32.52 -27.79
CA GLY A 328 20.72 33.08 -27.26
C GLY A 328 19.47 32.66 -28.04
N GLU A 329 19.61 31.79 -29.05
CA GLU A 329 18.48 31.16 -29.75
C GLU A 329 17.64 30.27 -28.83
N VAL A 330 18.25 29.74 -27.77
CA VAL A 330 17.53 29.17 -26.62
C VAL A 330 17.79 30.06 -25.42
N LYS A 331 16.72 30.62 -24.85
CA LYS A 331 16.77 31.44 -23.64
C LYS A 331 16.52 30.58 -22.41
N VAL A 332 17.24 30.86 -21.33
CA VAL A 332 16.93 30.33 -19.99
C VAL A 332 16.01 31.33 -19.29
N VAL A 333 14.80 30.89 -18.97
CA VAL A 333 13.85 31.63 -18.13
C VAL A 333 13.99 31.10 -16.70
N ASP A 334 14.11 32.03 -15.76
CA ASP A 334 14.09 31.72 -14.34
C ASP A 334 12.66 31.78 -13.82
N CYS A 335 12.09 30.62 -13.49
CA CYS A 335 10.72 30.47 -13.03
C CYS A 335 10.61 30.49 -11.49
N THR A 336 11.55 31.16 -10.82
CA THR A 336 11.72 31.10 -9.36
C THR A 336 11.52 32.48 -8.73
N ALA A 337 10.66 32.56 -7.72
CA ALA A 337 10.55 33.74 -6.87
C ALA A 337 11.80 33.91 -6.00
N THR A 338 12.20 35.15 -5.73
CA THR A 338 13.36 35.41 -4.86
C THR A 338 13.07 34.92 -3.44
N LEU A 339 13.93 34.04 -2.92
CA LEU A 339 13.83 33.51 -1.56
C LEU A 339 14.49 34.46 -0.56
N GLY A 340 13.78 34.83 0.50
CA GLY A 340 14.30 35.70 1.56
C GLY A 340 13.32 35.91 2.70
N PRO A 341 13.63 36.77 3.68
CA PRO A 341 12.82 36.95 4.90
C PRO A 341 11.36 37.38 4.67
N ASN A 342 11.07 37.96 3.51
CA ASN A 342 9.74 38.41 3.11
C ASN A 342 9.01 37.41 2.20
N THR A 343 9.59 36.22 1.95
CA THR A 343 8.92 35.19 1.18
C THR A 343 7.59 34.82 1.86
N PRO A 344 6.45 34.85 1.14
CA PRO A 344 5.19 34.36 1.68
C PRO A 344 5.29 32.88 2.06
N ILE A 345 4.77 32.52 3.23
CA ILE A 345 4.77 31.15 3.75
C ILE A 345 3.34 30.75 4.06
N LEU A 346 2.97 29.51 3.67
CA LEU A 346 1.65 28.94 3.95
C LEU A 346 1.31 29.03 5.44
N ARG A 347 0.08 29.46 5.73
CA ARG A 347 -0.47 29.53 7.08
C ARG A 347 -1.54 28.46 7.25
N LEU A 348 -1.30 27.54 8.17
CA LEU A 348 -2.23 26.50 8.60
C LEU A 348 -2.81 26.86 9.97
N PRO A 349 -4.08 26.50 10.24
CA PRO A 349 -4.69 26.66 11.56
C PRO A 349 -3.82 26.00 12.64
N LYS A 350 -3.65 26.68 13.78
CA LYS A 350 -2.75 26.23 14.87
C LYS A 350 -3.12 24.85 15.42
N ASP A 351 -4.41 24.52 15.40
CA ASP A 351 -4.92 23.23 15.88
C ASP A 351 -4.83 22.13 14.80
N PHE A 352 -4.56 22.50 13.55
CA PHE A 352 -4.40 21.57 12.43
C PHE A 352 -2.94 21.14 12.26
N ALA A 353 -2.00 22.08 12.17
CA ALA A 353 -0.59 21.79 11.92
C ALA A 353 0.35 22.87 12.44
N LYS A 354 1.63 22.49 12.59
CA LYS A 354 2.71 23.46 12.85
C LYS A 354 3.11 24.12 11.54
N ASN A 355 3.14 25.44 11.55
CA ASN A 355 3.55 26.23 10.39
C ASN A 355 5.06 26.13 10.12
N THR A 356 5.41 26.14 8.83
CA THR A 356 6.79 26.27 8.36
C THR A 356 7.40 27.57 8.91
N PRO A 357 8.65 27.55 9.42
CA PRO A 357 9.29 28.78 9.91
C PRO A 357 9.53 29.77 8.77
N LYS A 358 9.53 31.08 9.10
CA LYS A 358 9.99 32.10 8.14
C LYS A 358 11.45 31.84 7.76
N VAL A 359 11.78 32.23 6.53
CA VAL A 359 13.17 32.21 6.05
C VAL A 359 13.97 33.24 6.85
N GLU A 360 15.09 32.82 7.42
CA GLU A 360 16.03 33.72 8.09
C GLU A 360 17.39 33.64 7.39
N ILE A 361 18.01 34.79 7.14
CA ILE A 361 19.36 34.89 6.56
C ILE A 361 20.25 35.57 7.60
N HIS A 362 21.29 34.87 8.03
CA HIS A 362 22.19 35.33 9.08
C HIS A 362 23.59 35.54 8.50
N LYS A 363 24.06 36.80 8.58
CA LYS A 363 25.42 37.14 8.18
C LYS A 363 26.42 36.51 9.14
N ILE A 364 27.46 35.90 8.58
CA ILE A 364 28.64 35.47 9.34
C ILE A 364 29.77 36.47 9.12
N SER A 365 30.03 36.88 7.87
CA SER A 365 31.04 37.89 7.53
C SER A 365 30.72 38.58 6.22
N GLU A 366 31.24 39.79 6.03
CA GLU A 366 31.26 40.50 4.76
C GLU A 366 32.53 41.38 4.64
N TYR A 367 33.65 40.76 4.27
CA TYR A 367 34.94 41.45 4.08
C TYR A 367 35.37 42.26 5.33
N ASP A 368 35.12 41.68 6.49
CA ASP A 368 35.28 42.29 7.81
C ASP A 368 36.24 41.48 8.70
N ALA A 369 36.23 41.74 10.02
CA ALA A 369 37.07 41.03 10.98
C ALA A 369 36.70 39.54 11.13
N ASP A 370 35.44 39.18 10.86
CA ASP A 370 34.95 37.81 10.95
C ASP A 370 35.19 37.02 9.64
N GLY A 371 35.51 37.72 8.55
CA GLY A 371 35.92 37.13 7.27
C GLY A 371 36.49 38.18 6.31
N PRO A 372 37.82 38.39 6.26
CA PRO A 372 38.41 39.53 5.55
C PRO A 372 38.41 39.41 4.02
N PHE A 373 38.16 38.22 3.47
CA PHE A 373 38.24 37.95 2.04
C PHE A 373 36.95 37.45 1.42
N PHE A 374 35.95 37.11 2.22
CA PHE A 374 34.73 36.46 1.75
C PHE A 374 33.52 37.01 2.49
N ALA A 375 32.40 37.03 1.77
CA ALA A 375 31.09 37.21 2.36
C ALA A 375 30.36 35.88 2.29
N TRP A 376 29.78 35.45 3.40
CA TRP A 376 28.86 34.31 3.40
C TRP A 376 27.79 34.49 4.48
N ASN A 377 26.68 33.79 4.28
CA ASN A 377 25.55 33.75 5.22
C ASN A 377 25.24 32.29 5.53
N TRP A 378 24.58 32.04 6.66
CA TRP A 378 23.82 30.80 6.86
C TRP A 378 22.32 31.10 6.88
N MET A 379 21.51 30.09 6.60
CA MET A 379 20.06 30.24 6.46
C MET A 379 19.32 29.27 7.37
N LYS A 380 18.20 29.71 7.92
CA LYS A 380 17.17 28.85 8.49
C LYS A 380 16.00 28.82 7.51
N LEU A 381 15.67 27.62 7.04
CA LEU A 381 14.84 27.43 5.86
C LEU A 381 13.97 26.18 6.04
N GLY A 382 12.69 26.28 5.72
CA GLY A 382 11.80 25.12 5.60
C GLY A 382 11.85 24.53 4.19
N GLU A 383 11.64 23.22 4.08
CA GLU A 383 11.68 22.50 2.79
C GLU A 383 10.62 22.99 1.79
N HIS A 384 9.48 23.49 2.27
CA HIS A 384 8.36 23.95 1.45
C HIS A 384 8.23 25.49 1.53
N SER A 385 9.32 26.20 1.21
CA SER A 385 9.39 27.67 1.27
C SER A 385 9.63 28.28 -0.10
N GLY A 386 8.88 29.34 -0.45
CA GLY A 386 9.01 30.04 -1.73
C GLY A 386 8.65 29.14 -2.91
N THR A 387 9.32 29.32 -4.06
CA THR A 387 9.22 28.34 -5.15
C THR A 387 9.82 27.02 -4.71
N HIS A 388 9.00 25.98 -4.60
CA HIS A 388 9.42 24.71 -4.02
C HIS A 388 8.85 23.50 -4.75
N PHE A 389 9.47 22.37 -4.46
CA PHE A 389 9.18 21.06 -5.00
C PHE A 389 8.61 20.16 -3.91
N ASP A 390 7.53 19.46 -4.23
CA ASP A 390 6.93 18.45 -3.36
C ASP A 390 7.28 17.05 -3.87
N ALA A 391 8.07 16.32 -3.06
CA ALA A 391 8.37 14.92 -3.33
C ALA A 391 7.19 14.03 -2.90
N PRO A 392 7.05 12.80 -3.43
CA PRO A 392 5.94 11.91 -3.07
C PRO A 392 5.73 11.72 -1.57
N HIS A 393 6.79 11.65 -0.76
CA HIS A 393 6.67 11.52 0.69
C HIS A 393 6.08 12.74 1.40
N HIS A 394 5.95 13.88 0.72
CA HIS A 394 5.31 15.08 1.27
C HIS A 394 3.90 14.81 1.78
N TRP A 395 3.17 13.89 1.14
CA TRP A 395 1.79 13.59 1.49
C TRP A 395 1.56 12.13 1.85
N ILE A 396 0.55 11.87 2.68
CA ILE A 396 0.26 10.55 3.24
C ILE A 396 0.04 9.47 2.15
N SER A 397 -0.47 9.86 0.99
CA SER A 397 -0.71 8.95 -0.13
C SER A 397 0.57 8.50 -0.84
N GLY A 398 1.68 9.23 -0.68
CA GLY A 398 2.99 8.89 -1.25
C GLY A 398 4.01 8.37 -0.23
N LYS A 399 3.61 8.15 1.03
CA LYS A 399 4.50 7.79 2.14
C LYS A 399 5.24 6.45 2.02
N ASP A 400 4.84 5.60 1.08
CA ASP A 400 5.35 4.22 0.94
C ASP A 400 6.29 4.05 -0.27
N PHE A 401 6.60 5.14 -1.00
CA PHE A 401 7.50 5.10 -2.15
C PHE A 401 8.95 5.23 -1.73
N GLU A 402 9.74 4.15 -1.74
CA GLU A 402 11.17 4.19 -1.37
C GLU A 402 11.99 5.27 -2.14
N ASP A 403 11.60 5.58 -3.39
CA ASP A 403 12.18 6.62 -4.25
C ASP A 403 11.47 7.99 -4.16
N GLY A 404 10.67 8.20 -3.10
CA GLY A 404 9.80 9.36 -2.93
C GLY A 404 10.40 10.54 -2.17
N TYR A 405 11.71 10.53 -1.87
CA TYR A 405 12.42 11.63 -1.20
C TYR A 405 13.33 12.38 -2.18
N THR A 406 13.67 13.62 -1.88
CA THR A 406 14.54 14.46 -2.74
C THR A 406 15.95 13.90 -2.95
N ASP A 407 16.44 13.05 -2.05
CA ASP A 407 17.73 12.36 -2.17
C ASP A 407 17.69 11.00 -2.88
N THR A 408 16.51 10.36 -2.98
CA THR A 408 16.33 9.03 -3.55
C THR A 408 15.63 9.01 -4.92
N MET A 409 14.95 10.09 -5.30
CA MET A 409 14.23 10.18 -6.57
C MET A 409 15.14 10.13 -7.82
N ASP A 410 14.58 9.64 -8.94
CA ASP A 410 15.29 9.61 -10.21
C ASP A 410 15.33 10.99 -10.88
N MET A 411 16.53 11.57 -10.96
CA MET A 411 16.79 12.88 -11.56
C MET A 411 16.45 12.95 -13.05
N GLN A 412 16.36 11.82 -13.75
CA GLN A 412 15.93 11.79 -15.15
C GLN A 412 14.50 12.32 -15.35
N ARG A 413 13.68 12.28 -14.30
CA ARG A 413 12.25 12.66 -14.33
C ARG A 413 12.01 14.17 -14.18
N ILE A 414 12.95 14.91 -13.61
CA ILE A 414 12.71 16.31 -13.23
C ILE A 414 13.10 17.33 -14.31
N ILE A 415 13.67 16.85 -15.42
CA ILE A 415 14.01 17.64 -16.61
C ILE A 415 13.18 17.08 -17.77
N ALA A 416 12.10 17.77 -18.12
CA ALA A 416 11.16 17.28 -19.13
C ALA A 416 10.45 18.44 -19.86
N PRO A 417 9.86 18.19 -21.04
CA PRO A 417 9.01 19.18 -21.69
C PRO A 417 7.89 19.64 -20.77
N VAL A 418 7.51 20.92 -20.86
CA VAL A 418 6.44 21.50 -20.04
C VAL A 418 5.31 22.04 -20.91
N ASN A 419 4.08 21.79 -20.46
CA ASN A 419 2.85 22.34 -21.04
C ASN A 419 2.34 23.46 -20.12
N VAL A 420 2.24 24.68 -20.66
CA VAL A 420 1.77 25.86 -19.93
C VAL A 420 0.32 26.15 -20.30
N ILE A 421 -0.58 25.92 -19.35
CA ILE A 421 -2.01 26.22 -19.50
C ILE A 421 -2.25 27.62 -18.93
N ASP A 422 -2.54 28.57 -19.81
CA ASP A 422 -2.80 29.96 -19.43
C ASP A 422 -4.24 30.14 -18.94
N CYS A 423 -4.38 30.50 -17.67
CA CYS A 423 -5.63 30.83 -17.00
C CYS A 423 -5.57 32.24 -16.38
N SER A 424 -4.60 33.07 -16.77
CA SER A 424 -4.36 34.38 -16.15
C SER A 424 -5.55 35.33 -16.29
N ALA A 425 -6.28 35.27 -17.41
CA ALA A 425 -7.47 36.10 -17.64
C ALA A 425 -8.66 35.66 -16.77
N GLU A 426 -8.82 34.36 -16.56
CA GLU A 426 -9.83 33.76 -15.71
C GLU A 426 -9.52 34.03 -14.23
N SER A 427 -8.29 33.74 -13.80
CA SER A 427 -7.82 33.97 -12.43
C SER A 427 -7.81 35.45 -12.02
N ALA A 428 -7.63 36.37 -12.97
CA ALA A 428 -7.77 37.80 -12.70
C ALA A 428 -9.21 38.25 -12.44
N LYS A 429 -10.20 37.55 -13.02
CA LYS A 429 -11.64 37.82 -12.81
C LYS A 429 -12.18 37.14 -11.57
N ASP A 430 -11.68 35.94 -11.30
CA ASP A 430 -12.13 35.08 -10.21
C ASP A 430 -10.92 34.44 -9.52
N PRO A 431 -10.58 34.86 -8.29
CA PRO A 431 -9.48 34.26 -7.54
C PRO A 431 -9.73 32.79 -7.19
N ASP A 432 -10.98 32.31 -7.28
CA ASP A 432 -11.34 30.91 -7.02
C ASP A 432 -11.50 30.09 -8.32
N PHE A 433 -11.03 30.61 -9.46
CA PHE A 433 -11.15 29.90 -10.74
C PHE A 433 -10.55 28.49 -10.68
N LEU A 434 -11.34 27.50 -11.15
CA LEU A 434 -10.94 26.11 -11.21
C LEU A 434 -10.69 25.64 -12.65
N LEU A 435 -9.48 25.12 -12.89
CA LEU A 435 -9.14 24.42 -14.12
C LEU A 435 -9.83 23.05 -14.14
N THR A 436 -10.55 22.74 -15.22
CA THR A 436 -11.32 21.50 -15.39
C THR A 436 -10.74 20.65 -16.53
N PRO A 437 -11.10 19.35 -16.64
CA PRO A 437 -10.69 18.52 -17.77
C PRO A 437 -11.07 19.10 -19.14
N GLU A 438 -12.19 19.80 -19.25
CA GLU A 438 -12.67 20.43 -20.49
C GLU A 438 -11.75 21.56 -20.93
N HIS A 439 -11.26 22.37 -19.98
CA HIS A 439 -10.27 23.41 -20.26
C HIS A 439 -8.96 22.79 -20.77
N VAL A 440 -8.48 21.71 -20.13
CA VAL A 440 -7.27 21.00 -20.57
C VAL A 440 -7.46 20.43 -21.98
N LYS A 441 -8.58 19.77 -22.26
CA LYS A 441 -8.87 19.22 -23.60
C LYS A 441 -8.96 20.30 -24.68
N ALA A 442 -9.54 21.46 -24.36
CA ALA A 442 -9.59 22.60 -25.27
C ALA A 442 -8.18 23.13 -25.57
N TRP A 443 -7.33 23.20 -24.55
CA TRP A 443 -5.93 23.57 -24.69
C TRP A 443 -5.16 22.54 -25.56
N GLU A 444 -5.35 21.24 -25.33
CA GLU A 444 -4.74 20.16 -26.12
C GLU A 444 -5.17 20.23 -27.60
N ALA A 445 -6.44 20.55 -27.87
CA ALA A 445 -6.95 20.71 -29.22
C ALA A 445 -6.26 21.86 -29.99
N GLN A 446 -5.77 22.87 -29.28
CA GLN A 446 -5.08 24.02 -29.88
C GLN A 446 -3.55 23.84 -29.97
N HIS A 447 -2.94 23.20 -28.96
CA HIS A 447 -1.48 23.17 -28.79
C HIS A 447 -0.86 21.78 -28.96
N GLY A 448 -1.68 20.74 -29.07
CA GLY A 448 -1.28 19.34 -29.14
C GLY A 448 -1.40 18.60 -27.80
N GLU A 449 -1.57 17.29 -27.88
CA GLU A 449 -1.73 16.37 -26.74
C GLU A 449 -0.64 16.53 -25.67
N ILE A 450 -1.02 16.46 -24.39
CA ILE A 450 -0.08 16.31 -23.28
C ILE A 450 0.46 14.87 -23.31
N ASN A 451 1.77 14.71 -23.45
CA ASN A 451 2.39 13.40 -23.58
C ASN A 451 2.87 12.85 -22.21
N PRO A 452 3.00 11.52 -22.09
CA PRO A 452 3.56 10.91 -20.89
C PRO A 452 4.95 11.45 -20.55
N GLY A 453 5.19 11.72 -19.27
CA GLY A 453 6.45 12.25 -18.75
C GLY A 453 6.63 13.76 -18.86
N GLU A 454 5.69 14.48 -19.49
CA GLU A 454 5.72 15.94 -19.55
C GLU A 454 5.23 16.58 -18.24
N TRP A 455 5.73 17.77 -17.94
CA TRP A 455 5.21 18.65 -16.90
C TRP A 455 3.95 19.36 -17.39
N VAL A 456 3.05 19.69 -16.47
CA VAL A 456 1.94 20.60 -16.72
C VAL A 456 1.95 21.69 -15.65
N VAL A 457 1.94 22.95 -16.07
CA VAL A 457 1.89 24.10 -15.15
C VAL A 457 0.74 25.02 -15.51
N MET A 458 0.09 25.57 -14.48
CA MET A 458 -0.97 26.55 -14.60
C MET A 458 -0.41 27.95 -14.44
N ARG A 459 -0.49 28.75 -15.51
CA ARG A 459 -0.18 30.18 -15.45
C ARG A 459 -1.43 30.93 -14.99
N THR A 460 -1.30 31.68 -13.90
CA THR A 460 -2.36 32.46 -13.27
C THR A 460 -1.96 33.93 -13.07
N ASP A 461 -0.70 34.27 -13.34
CA ASP A 461 -0.04 35.53 -13.00
C ASP A 461 -0.09 35.85 -11.48
N TRP A 462 -0.29 34.84 -10.63
CA TRP A 462 -0.39 35.01 -9.17
C TRP A 462 0.93 35.47 -8.53
N ASP A 463 2.06 35.16 -9.16
CA ASP A 463 3.39 35.59 -8.76
C ASP A 463 3.54 37.11 -8.68
N LYS A 464 2.72 37.87 -9.42
CA LYS A 464 2.67 39.34 -9.32
C LYS A 464 2.29 39.84 -7.92
N ARG A 465 1.70 38.98 -7.07
CA ARG A 465 1.32 39.27 -5.68
C ARG A 465 2.42 38.96 -4.66
N SER A 466 3.53 38.32 -5.07
CA SER A 466 4.52 37.76 -4.13
C SER A 466 5.29 38.80 -3.30
N HIS A 467 5.14 40.09 -3.61
CA HIS A 467 5.72 41.19 -2.87
C HIS A 467 4.96 41.52 -1.57
N ASP A 468 3.76 40.96 -1.39
CA ASP A 468 2.89 41.17 -0.24
C ASP A 468 2.31 39.82 0.22
N GLU A 469 2.63 39.44 1.46
CA GLU A 469 2.24 38.15 2.04
C GLU A 469 0.72 38.02 2.17
N GLU A 470 0.00 39.09 2.52
CA GLU A 470 -1.46 39.06 2.69
C GLU A 470 -2.15 38.94 1.33
N LEU A 471 -1.70 39.68 0.32
CA LEU A 471 -2.24 39.58 -1.05
C LEU A 471 -1.94 38.23 -1.71
N PHE A 472 -0.78 37.64 -1.42
CA PHE A 472 -0.36 36.37 -2.01
C PHE A 472 -1.11 35.18 -1.41
N LEU A 473 -1.25 35.15 -0.08
CA LEU A 473 -2.01 34.11 0.61
C LEU A 473 -3.51 34.26 0.35
N ASN A 474 -4.01 35.50 0.31
CA ASN A 474 -5.41 35.81 0.02
C ASN A 474 -6.37 35.00 0.92
N ASP A 475 -6.06 34.94 2.21
CA ASP A 475 -6.83 34.21 3.23
C ASP A 475 -8.27 34.76 3.31
N ASP A 476 -9.24 33.89 3.62
CA ASP A 476 -10.63 34.29 3.83
C ASP A 476 -10.69 35.35 4.97
N PRO A 477 -11.36 36.50 4.76
CA PRO A 477 -11.50 37.51 5.80
C PRO A 477 -12.37 37.05 6.98
N ASP A 478 -13.20 36.02 6.84
CA ASP A 478 -13.98 35.44 7.93
C ASP A 478 -13.13 34.44 8.74
N PRO A 479 -12.84 34.71 10.03
CA PRO A 479 -12.03 33.82 10.86
C PRO A 479 -12.70 32.47 11.18
N TYR A 480 -13.97 32.28 10.80
CA TYR A 480 -14.70 31.02 10.94
C TYR A 480 -14.81 30.21 9.64
N GLU A 481 -14.43 30.81 8.51
CA GLU A 481 -14.27 30.08 7.25
C GLU A 481 -12.79 29.71 7.09
N ASP A 482 -12.53 28.41 6.97
CA ASP A 482 -11.18 27.92 6.74
C ASP A 482 -10.88 27.90 5.23
N GLY A 483 -9.90 28.69 4.77
CA GLY A 483 -9.42 28.63 3.39
C GLY A 483 -8.67 29.87 2.91
N SER A 484 -7.93 29.70 1.82
CA SER A 484 -7.37 30.79 1.03
C SER A 484 -8.09 30.88 -0.32
N HIS A 485 -8.13 32.05 -0.92
CA HIS A 485 -8.74 32.24 -2.24
C HIS A 485 -7.65 32.30 -3.32
N SER A 486 -7.31 31.15 -3.88
CA SER A 486 -6.36 31.06 -4.97
C SER A 486 -6.79 30.02 -6.01
N PRO A 487 -6.52 30.28 -7.30
CA PRO A 487 -6.98 29.41 -8.38
C PRO A 487 -6.20 28.09 -8.37
N GLY A 488 -6.80 27.05 -8.92
CA GLY A 488 -6.16 25.74 -8.99
C GLY A 488 -6.99 24.73 -9.79
N PRO A 489 -6.66 23.44 -9.71
CA PRO A 489 -7.36 22.41 -10.47
C PRO A 489 -8.58 21.85 -9.72
N THR A 490 -9.60 21.37 -10.44
CA THR A 490 -10.61 20.48 -9.85
C THR A 490 -10.02 19.08 -9.59
N THR A 491 -10.69 18.27 -8.76
CA THR A 491 -10.33 16.86 -8.54
C THR A 491 -10.24 16.08 -9.86
N GLU A 492 -11.22 16.27 -10.73
CA GLU A 492 -11.30 15.58 -12.03
C GLU A 492 -10.19 16.03 -12.97
N CYS A 493 -9.77 17.30 -12.89
CA CYS A 493 -8.66 17.82 -13.68
C CYS A 493 -7.35 17.09 -13.35
N ILE A 494 -7.02 16.94 -12.06
CA ILE A 494 -5.81 16.23 -11.66
C ILE A 494 -5.88 14.76 -12.07
N ASP A 495 -7.02 14.08 -11.88
CA ASP A 495 -7.15 12.69 -12.31
C ASP A 495 -7.02 12.54 -13.84
N TYR A 496 -7.59 13.47 -14.61
CA TYR A 496 -7.41 13.52 -16.06
C TYR A 496 -5.93 13.67 -16.44
N LEU A 497 -5.21 14.63 -15.85
CA LEU A 497 -3.79 14.86 -16.13
C LEU A 497 -2.94 13.63 -15.77
N LEU A 498 -3.20 13.01 -14.60
CA LEU A 498 -2.51 11.78 -14.20
C LEU A 498 -2.78 10.62 -15.16
N SER A 499 -3.99 10.54 -15.73
CA SER A 499 -4.32 9.55 -16.76
C SER A 499 -3.47 9.69 -18.03
N LYS A 500 -2.96 10.91 -18.33
CA LYS A 500 -2.01 11.19 -19.42
C LYS A 500 -0.58 10.75 -19.09
N GLY A 501 -0.29 10.43 -17.83
CA GLY A 501 1.03 10.00 -17.38
C GLY A 501 2.03 11.15 -17.19
N ILE A 502 1.56 12.34 -16.80
CA ILE A 502 2.42 13.49 -16.51
C ILE A 502 3.44 13.16 -15.40
N VAL A 503 4.58 13.84 -15.42
CA VAL A 503 5.61 13.67 -14.37
C VAL A 503 5.30 14.46 -13.10
N GLY A 504 4.59 15.58 -13.26
CA GLY A 504 4.17 16.43 -12.16
C GLY A 504 3.35 17.63 -12.63
N TRP A 505 2.80 18.32 -11.64
CA TRP A 505 1.90 19.46 -11.79
C TRP A 505 2.44 20.65 -11.01
N GLY A 506 2.20 21.86 -11.51
CA GLY A 506 2.56 23.07 -10.77
C GLY A 506 1.69 24.29 -11.02
N SER A 507 1.77 25.24 -10.09
CA SER A 507 1.08 26.54 -10.18
C SER A 507 1.95 27.68 -9.63
N GLN A 508 1.50 28.91 -9.82
CA GLN A 508 2.13 30.12 -9.25
C GLN A 508 1.61 30.45 -7.84
N CYS A 509 0.63 29.69 -7.33
CA CYS A 509 0.00 29.89 -6.03
C CYS A 509 0.85 29.28 -4.90
N ILE A 510 0.48 29.53 -3.63
CA ILE A 510 1.24 29.07 -2.46
C ILE A 510 1.39 27.55 -2.37
N GLY A 511 0.46 26.79 -2.98
CA GLY A 511 0.49 25.33 -3.07
C GLY A 511 0.02 24.83 -4.44
N THR A 512 0.05 23.51 -4.63
CA THR A 512 -0.39 22.85 -5.87
C THR A 512 -1.91 22.81 -6.04
N ASP A 513 -2.63 22.87 -4.94
CA ASP A 513 -4.10 22.86 -4.88
C ASP A 513 -4.69 24.27 -4.97
N ALA A 514 -5.97 24.36 -5.34
CA ALA A 514 -6.75 25.58 -5.16
C ALA A 514 -6.84 25.92 -3.66
N GLY A 515 -6.91 27.21 -3.31
CA GLY A 515 -6.90 27.63 -1.91
C GLY A 515 -8.09 27.10 -1.09
N MET A 516 -9.22 26.83 -1.75
CA MET A 516 -10.43 26.24 -1.15
C MET A 516 -10.48 24.70 -1.22
N ALA A 517 -9.39 24.04 -1.63
CA ALA A 517 -9.36 22.60 -1.86
C ALA A 517 -9.60 21.75 -0.62
N GLY A 518 -9.51 22.31 0.59
CA GLY A 518 -9.94 21.63 1.82
C GLY A 518 -11.43 21.24 1.81
N LYS A 519 -12.25 21.89 0.97
CA LYS A 519 -13.69 21.60 0.80
C LYS A 519 -13.97 20.57 -0.31
N PHE A 520 -12.95 20.10 -1.03
CA PHE A 520 -13.11 19.17 -2.15
C PHE A 520 -13.22 17.72 -1.67
N SER A 521 -13.54 16.82 -2.58
CA SER A 521 -13.58 15.37 -2.33
C SER A 521 -12.66 14.64 -3.30
N PRO A 522 -11.56 14.01 -2.83
CA PRO A 522 -10.98 14.18 -1.49
C PRO A 522 -10.47 15.62 -1.29
N PRO A 523 -10.30 16.08 -0.03
CA PRO A 523 -9.71 17.38 0.24
C PRO A 523 -8.26 17.41 -0.26
N TYR A 524 -7.82 18.53 -0.83
CA TYR A 524 -6.48 18.69 -1.42
C TYR A 524 -6.17 17.61 -2.48
N PRO A 525 -6.96 17.53 -3.58
CA PRO A 525 -6.84 16.46 -4.56
C PRO A 525 -5.51 16.47 -5.32
N ALA A 526 -4.87 17.64 -5.55
CA ALA A 526 -3.56 17.68 -6.19
C ALA A 526 -2.52 16.96 -5.33
N HIS A 527 -2.39 17.29 -4.05
CA HIS A 527 -1.49 16.56 -3.15
C HIS A 527 -1.84 15.07 -3.07
N ASN A 528 -3.12 14.73 -2.83
CA ASN A 528 -3.52 13.34 -2.69
C ASN A 528 -3.19 12.51 -3.93
N TYR A 529 -3.56 12.99 -5.11
CA TYR A 529 -3.48 12.19 -6.32
C TYR A 529 -2.08 12.22 -6.95
N LEU A 530 -1.40 13.37 -6.94
CA LEU A 530 -0.02 13.44 -7.43
C LEU A 530 0.86 12.47 -6.64
N HIS A 531 0.81 12.54 -5.32
CA HIS A 531 1.71 11.75 -4.49
C HIS A 531 1.29 10.28 -4.37
N ARG A 532 -0.02 9.96 -4.46
CA ARG A 532 -0.51 8.58 -4.67
C ARG A 532 0.16 7.95 -5.88
N ASP A 533 0.28 8.73 -6.95
CA ASP A 533 0.84 8.29 -8.21
C ASP A 533 2.34 8.58 -8.32
N ASN A 534 3.04 8.91 -7.21
CA ASN A 534 4.48 9.27 -7.10
C ASN A 534 4.89 10.43 -8.03
N CYS A 535 3.94 11.22 -8.51
CA CYS A 535 4.21 12.44 -9.26
C CYS A 535 4.62 13.59 -8.32
N PHE A 536 5.15 14.64 -8.92
CA PHE A 536 5.74 15.77 -8.21
C PHE A 536 4.84 16.99 -8.22
N GLY A 537 4.92 17.79 -7.16
CA GLY A 537 4.27 19.09 -7.06
C GLY A 537 5.27 20.23 -7.23
N LEU A 538 4.86 21.33 -7.87
CA LEU A 538 5.59 22.59 -7.91
C LEU A 538 4.67 23.73 -7.48
N ALA A 539 5.11 24.53 -6.52
CA ALA A 539 4.35 25.65 -6.01
C ALA A 539 5.14 26.94 -6.11
N SER A 540 4.41 28.06 -6.09
CA SER A 540 4.95 29.42 -6.14
C SER A 540 5.93 29.66 -7.30
N LEU A 541 5.65 29.08 -8.46
CA LEU A 541 6.40 29.36 -9.68
C LEU A 541 6.23 30.83 -10.09
N ALA A 542 7.26 31.40 -10.72
CA ALA A 542 7.25 32.77 -11.24
C ALA A 542 7.45 32.79 -12.76
N ASN A 543 7.15 33.92 -13.39
CA ASN A 543 7.51 34.19 -14.79
C ASN A 543 6.98 33.17 -15.82
N LEU A 544 5.85 32.50 -15.54
CA LEU A 544 5.25 31.54 -16.48
C LEU A 544 4.71 32.22 -17.75
N ASP A 545 4.52 33.54 -17.73
CA ASP A 545 4.18 34.37 -18.89
C ASP A 545 5.30 34.42 -19.95
N GLN A 546 6.52 34.03 -19.60
CA GLN A 546 7.66 33.97 -20.52
C GLN A 546 7.81 32.60 -21.21
N LEU A 547 6.98 31.61 -20.88
CA LEU A 547 7.03 30.29 -21.49
C LEU A 547 5.97 30.17 -22.59
N PRO A 548 6.28 29.52 -23.73
CA PRO A 548 5.26 29.17 -24.71
C PRO A 548 4.33 28.09 -24.15
N PRO A 549 3.11 27.94 -24.70
CA PRO A 549 2.21 26.84 -24.32
C PRO A 549 2.89 25.47 -24.41
N LYS A 550 3.67 25.22 -25.47
CA LYS A 550 4.42 23.97 -25.68
C LYS A 550 5.79 24.26 -26.30
N GLY A 551 6.73 23.34 -26.13
CA GLY A 551 8.08 23.43 -26.72
C GLY A 551 9.15 23.96 -25.78
N ALA A 552 8.81 24.25 -24.53
CA ALA A 552 9.77 24.54 -23.47
C ALA A 552 10.18 23.26 -22.72
N ILE A 553 11.37 23.26 -22.13
CA ILE A 553 11.85 22.21 -21.21
C ILE A 553 11.98 22.81 -19.82
N LEU A 554 11.30 22.24 -18.82
CA LEU A 554 11.39 22.65 -17.42
C LEU A 554 12.37 21.77 -16.65
N MET A 555 13.23 22.41 -15.87
CA MET A 555 14.18 21.81 -14.94
C MET A 555 13.79 22.22 -13.52
N ALA A 556 13.24 21.27 -12.75
CA ALA A 556 12.78 21.50 -11.38
C ALA A 556 13.64 20.70 -10.39
N ALA A 557 14.88 21.14 -10.15
CA ALA A 557 15.85 20.41 -9.35
C ALA A 557 15.79 20.79 -7.86
N PRO A 558 15.35 19.87 -6.96
CA PRO A 558 15.44 20.09 -5.53
C PRO A 558 16.87 20.00 -5.01
N LEU A 559 17.12 20.62 -3.85
CA LEU A 559 18.32 20.31 -3.08
C LEU A 559 18.28 18.83 -2.69
N LYS A 560 19.45 18.17 -2.73
CA LYS A 560 19.59 16.78 -2.32
C LYS A 560 19.63 16.70 -0.79
N ILE A 561 18.46 16.72 -0.16
CA ILE A 561 18.30 16.69 1.30
C ILE A 561 18.05 15.23 1.72
N GLU A 562 18.81 14.74 2.70
CA GLU A 562 18.62 13.39 3.25
C GLU A 562 17.18 13.25 3.77
N GLN A 563 16.41 12.32 3.20
CA GLN A 563 14.98 12.12 3.49
C GLN A 563 14.12 13.38 3.31
N GLY A 564 14.51 14.30 2.43
CA GLY A 564 13.77 15.53 2.19
C GLY A 564 12.40 15.24 1.59
N THR A 565 11.34 15.74 2.22
CA THR A 565 9.95 15.65 1.73
C THR A 565 9.63 16.73 0.70
N GLY A 566 10.41 17.79 0.69
CA GLY A 566 10.39 18.80 -0.36
C GLY A 566 11.70 19.56 -0.43
N SER A 567 11.73 20.61 -1.23
CA SER A 567 12.87 21.53 -1.27
C SER A 567 12.51 22.85 -1.94
N PRO A 568 13.02 24.00 -1.47
CA PRO A 568 13.07 25.20 -2.28
C PRO A 568 13.94 24.93 -3.51
N ILE A 569 13.50 25.38 -4.68
CA ILE A 569 14.17 25.08 -5.94
C ILE A 569 14.51 26.33 -6.73
N ARG A 570 15.49 26.20 -7.62
CA ARG A 570 15.66 27.12 -8.74
C ARG A 570 15.07 26.47 -9.99
N ALA A 571 13.78 26.70 -10.24
CA ALA A 571 13.10 26.23 -11.43
C ALA A 571 13.58 27.03 -12.65
N LEU A 572 14.13 26.34 -13.65
CA LEU A 572 14.64 26.95 -14.88
C LEU A 572 13.93 26.34 -16.09
N ALA A 573 13.56 27.16 -17.06
CA ALA A 573 12.98 26.70 -18.32
C ALA A 573 13.86 27.08 -19.52
N LEU A 574 14.10 26.12 -20.41
CA LEU A 574 14.68 26.39 -21.73
C LEU A 574 13.55 26.70 -22.69
N VAL A 575 13.58 27.88 -23.30
CA VAL A 575 12.56 28.31 -24.26
C VAL A 575 13.21 28.70 -25.59
N PRO A 576 12.59 28.37 -26.73
CA PRO A 576 13.06 28.89 -28.01
C PRO A 576 12.87 30.41 -28.04
N HIS A 577 13.90 31.14 -28.45
CA HIS A 577 13.80 32.56 -28.72
C HIS A 577 13.17 32.75 -30.10
N ALA A 578 12.04 33.46 -30.15
CA ALA A 578 11.38 33.81 -31.41
C ALA A 578 12.19 34.83 -32.22
#